data_AF-A0A3B9PHQ9-F1
#
_entry.id   AF-A0A3B9PHQ9-F1
#
_cell.length_a   1.000
_cell.length_b   1.000
_cell.length_c   1.000
_cell.angle_alpha   90.00
_cell.angle_beta   90.00
_cell.angle_gamma   90.00
#
_symmetry.space_group_name_H-M   'P 1'
#
loop_
_entity.id
_entity.type
_entity.pdbx_description
1 polymer ?
#
loop_
_entity_poly.entity_id
_entity_poly.type
_entity_poly.pdbx_seq_one_letter_code
_entity_poly.pdbx_strand_id
1 'polypeptide(L)' 'KLFGLTIAPERLSQIRQERRPNSRYASLENCRYEIDAAQKLMRRENIRWLESTTKSIEEISATILQTVRVERPGF' A
#
# COMPACT_ATOMS: atom_id res chain seq x y z
N LYS A 1 3.79 4.72 -16.08
CA LYS A 1 3.82 3.40 -15.38
C LYS A 1 3.18 3.60 -14.02
N LEU A 2 2.12 2.86 -13.69
CA LEU A 2 1.40 2.99 -12.42
C LEU A 2 1.92 1.93 -11.44
N PHE A 3 2.18 2.31 -10.19
CA PHE A 3 2.60 1.41 -9.12
C PHE A 3 1.75 1.65 -7.90
N GLY A 4 1.09 0.61 -7.40
CA GLY A 4 0.29 0.67 -6.19
C GLY A 4 1.18 0.60 -4.95
N LEU A 5 0.86 1.41 -3.95
CA LEU A 5 1.42 1.26 -2.61
C LEU A 5 0.27 0.89 -1.69
N THR A 6 0.42 -0.22 -0.95
CA THR A 6 -0.55 -0.65 0.05
C THR A 6 0.09 -0.59 1.43
N ILE A 7 -0.75 -0.41 2.43
CA ILE A 7 -0.35 -0.39 3.84
C ILE A 7 -1.26 -1.35 4.61
N ALA A 8 -0.71 -2.04 5.60
CA ALA A 8 -1.50 -2.93 6.42
C ALA A 8 -2.54 -2.11 7.21
N PRO A 9 -3.78 -2.62 7.32
CA PRO A 9 -4.85 -1.91 7.99
C PRO A 9 -4.54 -1.61 9.46
N GLU A 10 -3.77 -2.48 10.13
CA GLU A 10 -3.30 -2.28 11.50
C GLU A 10 -2.40 -1.06 11.62
N ARG A 11 -1.41 -0.95 10.72
CA ARG A 11 -0.49 0.18 10.71
C ARG A 11 -1.19 1.48 10.33
N LEU A 12 -2.09 1.43 9.35
CA LEU A 12 -2.91 2.55 8.94
C LEU A 12 -3.80 3.04 10.11
N SER A 13 -4.44 2.11 10.82
CA SER A 13 -5.25 2.41 12.00
C SER A 13 -4.42 3.05 13.11
N GLN A 14 -3.24 2.52 13.44
CA GLN A 14 -2.33 3.13 14.42
C GLN A 14 -1.98 4.58 14.07
N ILE A 15 -1.53 4.84 12.83
CA ILE A 15 -1.16 6.19 12.38
C ILE A 15 -2.37 7.14 12.43
N ARG A 16 -3.55 6.65 12.02
CA ARG A 16 -4.79 7.43 12.06
C ARG A 16 -5.24 7.69 13.50
N GLN A 17 -5.02 6.75 14.42
CA GLN A 17 -5.32 6.90 15.83
C GLN A 17 -4.41 7.94 16.49
N GLU A 18 -3.12 7.98 16.12
CA GLU A 18 -2.18 9.02 16.57
C GLU A 18 -2.55 10.41 16.05
N ARG A 19 -2.99 10.52 14.79
CA ARG A 19 -3.39 11.80 14.19
C ARG A 19 -4.77 12.29 14.63
N ARG A 20 -5.73 11.38 14.77
CA ARG A 20 -7.12 11.70 15.11
C ARG A 20 -7.77 10.53 15.86
N PRO A 21 -7.59 10.47 17.19
CA PRO A 21 -8.09 9.37 18.01
C PRO A 21 -9.63 9.30 18.00
N ASN A 22 -10.16 8.09 18.20
CA ASN A 22 -11.59 7.81 18.40
C ASN A 22 -12.53 8.21 17.24
N SER A 23 -12.00 8.36 16.03
CA SER A 23 -12.82 8.54 14.83
C SER A 23 -13.06 7.22 14.11
N ARG A 24 -14.22 7.10 13.45
CA ARG A 24 -14.55 5.99 12.54
C ARG A 24 -13.50 5.79 11.42
N TYR A 25 -12.79 6.87 11.08
CA TYR A 25 -11.63 6.89 10.19
C TYR A 25 -10.43 6.10 10.73
N ALA A 26 -10.18 6.13 12.04
CA ALA A 26 -9.09 5.41 12.69
C ALA A 26 -9.45 3.97 13.08
N SER A 27 -10.73 3.58 12.98
CA SER A 27 -11.18 2.23 13.28
C SER A 27 -10.53 1.20 12.34
N LEU A 28 -10.00 0.12 12.94
CA LEU A 28 -9.36 -0.99 12.23
C LEU A 28 -10.30 -1.61 11.18
N GLU A 29 -11.57 -1.76 11.52
CA GLU A 29 -12.58 -2.34 10.64
C GLU A 29 -12.77 -1.52 9.35
N ASN A 30 -12.80 -0.19 9.46
CA ASN A 30 -12.90 0.72 8.32
C ASN A 30 -11.62 0.69 7.47
N CYS A 31 -10.45 0.72 8.12
CA CYS A 31 -9.17 0.61 7.45
C CYS A 31 -9.06 -0.72 6.67
N ARG A 32 -9.49 -1.84 7.26
CA ARG A 32 -9.48 -3.15 6.61
C ARG A 32 -10.40 -3.18 5.40
N TYR A 33 -11.59 -2.61 5.51
CA TYR A 33 -12.54 -2.50 4.40
C TYR A 33 -11.98 -1.64 3.25
N GLU A 34 -11.40 -0.47 3.56
CA GLU A 34 -10.77 0.41 2.57
C GLU A 34 -9.62 -0.29 1.84
N ILE A 35 -8.72 -0.96 2.59
CA ILE A 35 -7.58 -1.68 2.01
C ILE A 35 -8.04 -2.86 1.15
N ASP A 36 -9.00 -3.67 1.60
CA ASP A 36 -9.53 -4.80 0.82
C ASP A 36 -10.18 -4.33 -0.49
N ALA A 37 -10.98 -3.26 -0.43
CA ALA A 37 -11.59 -2.66 -1.62
C ALA A 37 -10.53 -2.13 -2.60
N ALA A 38 -9.49 -1.46 -2.09
CA ALA A 38 -8.37 -0.98 -2.88
C ALA A 38 -7.58 -2.13 -3.51
N GLN A 39 -7.28 -3.20 -2.76
CA GLN A 39 -6.57 -4.38 -3.26
C GLN A 39 -7.38 -5.10 -4.34
N LYS A 40 -8.70 -5.24 -4.16
CA LYS A 40 -9.59 -5.78 -5.20
C LYS A 40 -9.53 -4.96 -6.48
N LEU A 41 -9.52 -3.64 -6.36
CA LEU A 41 -9.38 -2.73 -7.49
C LEU A 41 -7.99 -2.82 -8.14
N MET A 42 -6.91 -2.90 -7.38
CA MET A 42 -5.59 -3.06 -7.97
C MET A 42 -5.45 -4.41 -8.67
N ARG A 43 -6.03 -5.48 -8.10
CA ARG A 43 -6.02 -6.83 -8.67
C ARG A 43 -6.83 -6.91 -9.97
N ARG A 44 -8.01 -6.28 -10.03
CA ARG A 44 -8.84 -6.28 -11.25
C ARG A 44 -8.18 -5.48 -12.38
N GLU A 45 -7.50 -4.38 -12.05
CA GLU A 45 -6.80 -3.53 -13.02
C GLU A 45 -5.38 -4.05 -13.36
N ASN A 46 -4.99 -5.22 -12.83
CA ASN A 46 -3.65 -5.79 -12.98
C ASN A 46 -2.51 -4.82 -12.59
N ILE A 47 -2.78 -3.93 -11.64
CA ILE A 47 -1.79 -2.98 -11.15
C ILE A 47 -0.86 -3.74 -10.23
N ARG A 48 0.46 -3.60 -10.38
CA ARG A 48 1.40 -4.11 -9.38
C ARG A 48 1.36 -3.24 -8.14
N TRP A 49 1.25 -3.86 -6.98
CA TRP A 49 1.33 -3.17 -5.70
C TRP A 49 2.37 -3.78 -4.78
N LEU A 50 2.83 -2.98 -3.82
CA LEU A 50 3.76 -3.41 -2.78
C LEU A 50 3.30 -2.92 -1.41
N GLU A 51 3.45 -3.78 -0.40
CA GLU A 51 3.23 -3.42 0.99
C GLU A 51 4.39 -2.60 1.55
N SER A 52 4.09 -1.37 1.98
CA SER A 52 5.02 -0.44 2.62
C SER A 52 4.96 -0.47 4.15
N THR A 53 4.22 -1.42 4.74
CA THR A 53 3.92 -1.46 6.17
C THR A 53 5.15 -1.58 7.06
N THR A 54 6.06 -2.48 6.69
CA THR A 54 7.23 -2.87 7.48
C THR A 54 8.55 -2.49 6.81
N LYS A 55 8.49 -1.94 5.59
CA LYS A 55 9.67 -1.62 4.80
C LYS A 55 10.05 -0.16 4.97
N SER A 56 11.36 0.09 5.03
CA SER A 56 11.90 1.45 5.01
C SER A 56 11.63 2.13 3.68
N ILE A 57 11.63 3.47 3.66
CA ILE A 57 11.46 4.27 2.43
C ILE A 57 12.49 3.88 1.37
N GLU A 58 13.73 3.59 1.79
CA GLU A 58 14.81 3.13 0.93
C GLU A 58 14.53 1.74 0.34
N GLU A 59 14.03 0.80 1.13
CA GLU A 59 13.66 -0.54 0.66
C GLU A 59 12.47 -0.51 -0.31
N ILE A 60 11.47 0.33 -0.03
CA ILE A 60 10.34 0.56 -0.93
C ILE A 60 10.86 1.12 -2.26
N SER A 61 11.74 2.12 -2.19
CA SER A 61 12.33 2.75 -3.38
C SER A 61 13.15 1.75 -4.19
N ALA A 62 14.01 0.96 -3.54
CA ALA A 62 14.79 -0.10 -4.18
C ALA A 62 13.91 -1.16 -4.83
N THR A 63 12.84 -1.59 -4.14
CA THR A 63 11.93 -2.61 -4.67
C THR A 63 11.13 -2.08 -5.88
N ILE A 64 10.65 -0.84 -5.83
CA ILE A 64 10.00 -0.20 -6.98
C ILE A 64 10.98 -0.09 -8.14
N LEU A 65 12.21 0.38 -7.89
CA LEU A 65 13.23 0.54 -8.94
C LEU A 65 13.58 -0.80 -9.58
N GLN A 66 13.71 -1.86 -8.78
CA GLN A 66 13.98 -3.23 -9.24
C GLN A 66 12.80 -3.75 -10.07
N THR A 67 11.56 -3.58 -9.59
CA THR A 67 10.36 -4.04 -10.30
C THR A 67 10.19 -3.32 -11.65
N VAL A 68 10.40 -1.99 -11.66
CA VAL A 68 10.31 -1.17 -12.88
C VAL A 68 11.45 -1.45 -13.86
N ARG A 69 12.64 -1.80 -13.38
CA ARG A 69 13.79 -2.22 -14.22
C ARG A 69 13.57 -3.60 -14.82
N VAL A 70 12.99 -4.55 -14.08
CA VAL A 70 12.64 -5.90 -14.60
C VAL A 70 11.58 -5.81 -15.72
N GLU A 71 10.72 -4.80 -15.70
CA GLU A 71 9.78 -4.50 -16.79
C GLU A 71 10.41 -3.89 -18.06
N ARG A 72 11.74 -3.73 -18.12
CA ARG A 72 12.44 -3.43 -19.37
C ARG A 72 13.19 -4.67 -19.83
N PRO A 73 12.55 -5.63 -20.53
CA PRO A 73 13.30 -6.35 -21.54
C PRO A 73 13.74 -5.30 -22.56
N GLY A 74 15.04 -5.03 -22.61
CA GLY A 74 15.60 -4.19 -23.66
C GLY A 74 15.31 -4.84 -25.00
N PHE A 75 14.65 -4.09 -25.88
CA PHE A 75 14.79 -4.12 -27.33
C PHE A 75 14.56 -2.70 -27.83
#